data_AF-A0A7C5H1V2-F1
#
_entry.id   AF-A0A7C5H1V2-F1
#
_cell.length_a   1.000
_cell.length_b   1.000
_cell.length_c   1.000
_cell.angle_alpha   90.00
_cell.angle_beta   90.00
_cell.angle_gamma   90.00
#
_symmetry.space_group_name_H-M   'P 1'
#
loop_
_entity.id
_entity.type
_entity.pdbx_description
1 polymer ?
#
loop_
_entity_poly.entity_id
_entity_poly.type
_entity_poly.pdbx_seq_one_letter_code
_entity_poly.pdbx_strand_id
1 'polypeptide(L)' 'MEIFLAKPRGFCAGVKRAIAVVNQALKKYGAPVYV' A
#
# COMPACT_ATOMS: atom_id res chain seq x y z
N MET A 1 24.94 -19.79 -6.72
CA MET A 1 24.69 -18.55 -5.95
C MET A 1 23.32 -18.70 -5.33
N GLU A 2 23.24 -18.68 -4.00
CA GLU A 2 21.97 -18.79 -3.28
C GLU A 2 21.49 -17.39 -2.83
N ILE A 3 20.20 -17.12 -2.99
CA ILE A 3 19.57 -15.85 -2.63
C ILE A 3 18.68 -16.08 -1.41
N PHE A 4 18.93 -15.31 -0.35
CA PHE A 4 18.14 -15.38 0.89
C PHE A 4 17.26 -14.14 1.04
N LEU A 5 15.99 -14.36 1.39
CA LEU A 5 15.03 -13.29 1.64
C LEU A 5 14.60 -13.30 3.12
N ALA A 6 14.79 -12.17 3.79
CA ALA A 6 14.40 -11.98 5.18
C ALA A 6 12.88 -12.16 5.41
N LYS A 7 12.51 -12.45 6.66
CA LYS A 7 11.12 -12.55 7.12
C LYS A 7 10.97 -11.97 8.54
N PRO A 8 9.85 -11.28 8.86
CA PRO A 8 8.78 -10.91 7.94
C PRO A 8 9.25 -9.83 6.96
N ARG A 9 8.72 -9.86 5.74
CA ARG A 9 9.06 -8.88 4.68
C ARG A 9 7.79 -8.36 4.02
N GLY A 10 7.88 -7.16 3.47
CA GLY A 10 6.77 -6.46 2.84
C GLY A 10 6.11 -5.46 3.79
N PHE A 11 4.88 -5.06 3.43
CA PHE A 11 4.20 -3.96 4.11
C PHE A 11 3.53 -4.37 5.40
N CYS A 12 3.70 -3.53 6.43
CA CYS A 12 2.96 -3.64 7.67
C CYS A 12 1.48 -3.30 7.46
N ALA A 13 0.66 -3.58 8.47
CA ALA A 13 -0.77 -3.30 8.43
C ALA A 13 -1.09 -1.81 8.13
N GLY A 14 -0.30 -0.89 8.71
CA GLY A 14 -0.46 0.55 8.50
C GLY A 14 -0.26 0.97 7.05
N VAL A 15 0.81 0.51 6.41
CA VAL A 15 1.11 0.83 5.00
C VAL A 15 0.04 0.25 4.07
N LYS A 16 -0.38 -1.00 4.29
CA LYS A 16 -1.47 -1.61 3.51
C LYS A 16 -2.77 -0.81 3.62
N ARG A 17 -3.11 -0.36 4.83
CA ARG A 17 -4.30 0.46 5.08
C ARG A 17 -4.19 1.83 4.38
N ALA A 18 -3.05 2.50 4.48
CA ALA A 18 -2.85 3.80 3.85
C ALA A 18 -3.07 3.73 2.33
N ILE A 19 -2.49 2.72 1.67
CA ILE A 19 -2.69 2.48 0.23
C ILE A 19 -4.18 2.22 -0.08
N ALA A 20 -4.84 1.38 0.73
CA ALA A 20 -6.26 1.06 0.52
C ALA A 20 -7.17 2.30 0.62
N VAL A 21 -6.90 3.21 1.54
CA VAL A 21 -7.69 4.45 1.72
C VAL A 21 -7.58 5.35 0.49
N VAL A 22 -6.38 5.56 -0.05
CA VAL A 22 -6.20 6.39 -1.26
C VAL A 22 -6.93 5.77 -2.46
N ASN A 23 -6.83 4.45 -2.63
CA ASN A 23 -7.55 3.74 -3.70
C ASN A 23 -9.08 3.85 -3.55
N GLN A 24 -9.60 3.75 -2.33
CA GLN A 24 -11.02 3.94 -2.04
C GLN A 24 -11.46 5.38 -2.33
N ALA A 25 -10.65 6.37 -1.96
CA ALA A 25 -10.92 7.78 -2.24
C ALA A 25 -10.98 8.04 -3.75
N LEU A 26 -10.00 7.56 -4.52
CA LEU A 26 -10.00 7.68 -5.98
C LEU A 26 -11.21 7.01 -6.61
N LYS A 27 -11.59 5.81 -6.15
CA LYS A 27 -12.78 5.10 -6.66
C LYS A 27 -14.08 5.86 -6.38
N LYS A 28 -14.18 6.50 -5.22
CA LYS A 28 -15.40 7.17 -4.75
C LYS A 28 -15.54 8.60 -5.30
N TYR A 29 -14.43 9.33 -5.41
CA TYR A 29 -14.43 10.76 -5.69
C TYR A 29 -13.81 11.13 -7.04
N GLY A 30 -13.16 10.19 -7.74
CA GLY A 30 -12.40 10.47 -8.95
C GLY A 30 -11.12 11.27 -8.67
N ALA A 31 -10.38 11.61 -9.72
CA ALA A 31 -9.20 12.46 -9.61
C ALA A 31 -9.59 13.96 -9.71
N PRO A 32 -8.84 14.88 -9.08
CA PRO A 32 -7.66 14.64 -8.25
C PRO A 32 -7.98 14.34 -6.78
N VAL A 33 -7.22 13.42 -6.18
CA VAL A 33 -7.12 13.23 -4.72
C VAL A 33 -5.72 13.64 -4.29
N TYR A 34 -5.62 14.63 -3.42
CA TYR A 34 -4.35 15.10 -2.86
C TYR A 34 -4.03 14.32 -1.58
N VAL A 35 -2.78 13.88 -1.43
CA VAL A 35 -2.28 13.02 -0.35
C VAL A 35 -1.08 13.67 0.31
#